data_AF-A0A7K4H0A1-F1
#
_entry.id   AF-A0A7K4H0A1-F1
#
_cell.length_a   1.000
_cell.length_b   1.000
_cell.length_c   1.000
_cell.angle_alpha   90.00
_cell.angle_beta   90.00
_cell.angle_gamma   90.00
#
_symmetry.space_group_name_H-M   'P 1'
#
loop_
_entity.id
_entity.type
_entity.pdbx_description
1 polymer ?
#
loop_
_entity_poly.entity_id
_entity_poly.type
_entity_poly.pdbx_seq_one_letter_code
_entity_poly.pdbx_strand_id
1 'polypeptide(L)'
;MKENDREKNKVYELQLFILFLMCGLLVFFVPIFIQDIIRIIYFIVVSSLFLIVSILSYRNTQRNEFYPVFFAFFIASLVFYLQMPWTSGTTIENIVYNILISTLIIVVPIILLTKISKNDISSIFLQKGNIRLGLIIGLATFSIFLITALPTSVYLFGGQNISFDRLISLFPWILIFVFLNGIREEILFRGLFLKKYDKFLGVDSSNILQAIIFSLAHLSSQFTLFSFIYFALTFFLGLGFGAVIQKTDSLLGAILFHAGADIPVIIAVFSVL
;
A
#
# COMPACT_ATOMS: atom_id res chain seq x y z
N MET A 1 9.15 -30.86 -21.32
CA MET A 1 9.90 -29.78 -20.65
C MET A 1 10.77 -30.45 -19.61
N LYS A 2 12.10 -30.42 -19.76
CA LYS A 2 13.02 -31.25 -18.95
C LYS A 2 13.13 -30.65 -17.54
N GLU A 3 13.27 -31.51 -16.53
CA GLU A 3 13.34 -31.16 -15.11
C GLU A 3 14.39 -30.06 -14.80
N ASN A 4 15.51 -30.09 -15.52
CA ASN A 4 16.60 -29.11 -15.43
C ASN A 4 16.21 -27.69 -15.90
N ASP A 5 15.27 -27.55 -16.86
CA ASP A 5 14.77 -26.24 -17.30
C ASP A 5 13.78 -25.66 -16.28
N ARG A 6 13.04 -26.52 -15.58
CA ARG A 6 12.09 -26.12 -14.54
C ARG A 6 12.82 -25.62 -13.29
N GLU A 7 13.93 -26.26 -12.92
CA GLU A 7 14.75 -25.87 -11.78
C GLU A 7 15.45 -24.52 -12.02
N LYS A 8 16.03 -24.32 -13.22
CA LYS A 8 16.60 -23.03 -13.62
C LYS A 8 15.58 -21.90 -13.57
N ASN A 9 14.33 -22.16 -13.99
CA ASN A 9 13.28 -21.15 -13.93
C ASN A 9 12.91 -20.77 -12.49
N LYS A 10 12.82 -21.75 -11.57
CA LYS A 10 12.53 -21.48 -10.15
C LYS A 10 13.63 -20.66 -9.47
N VAL A 11 14.90 -20.96 -9.78
CA VAL A 11 16.04 -20.18 -9.23
C VAL A 11 15.97 -18.73 -9.72
N TYR A 12 15.64 -18.52 -10.99
CA TYR A 12 15.48 -17.19 -11.58
C TYR A 12 14.31 -16.42 -10.94
N GLU A 13 13.14 -17.04 -10.79
CA GLU A 13 11.98 -16.45 -10.10
C GLU A 13 12.33 -16.06 -8.65
N LEU A 14 13.06 -16.92 -7.93
CA LEU A 14 13.52 -16.63 -6.57
C LEU A 14 14.49 -15.44 -6.52
N GLN A 15 15.43 -15.35 -7.47
CA GLN A 15 16.34 -14.21 -7.57
C GLN A 15 15.59 -12.90 -7.80
N LEU A 16 14.59 -12.92 -8.69
CA LEU A 16 13.74 -11.75 -8.93
C LEU A 16 12.89 -11.39 -7.72
N PHE A 17 12.34 -12.39 -7.01
CA PHE A 17 11.61 -12.18 -5.77
C PHE A 17 12.47 -11.45 -4.74
N ILE A 18 13.69 -11.94 -4.51
CA ILE A 18 14.64 -11.32 -3.57
C ILE A 18 15.01 -9.91 -4.03
N LEU A 19 15.29 -9.71 -5.31
CA LEU A 19 15.62 -8.39 -5.87
C LEU A 19 14.48 -7.39 -5.64
N PHE A 20 13.24 -7.75 -6.00
CA PHE A 20 12.10 -6.87 -5.82
C PHE A 20 11.76 -6.64 -4.35
N LEU A 21 11.97 -7.64 -3.49
CA LEU A 21 11.88 -7.46 -2.04
C LEU A 21 12.90 -6.42 -1.57
N MET A 22 14.17 -6.54 -1.95
CA MET A 22 15.20 -5.56 -1.58
C MET A 22 14.86 -4.16 -2.08
N CYS A 23 14.35 -4.01 -3.30
CA CYS A 23 13.87 -2.73 -3.82
C CYS A 23 12.69 -2.18 -2.98
N GLY A 24 11.74 -3.04 -2.59
CA GLY A 24 10.65 -2.68 -1.69
C GLY A 24 11.15 -2.23 -0.32
N LEU A 25 12.12 -2.94 0.26
CA LEU A 25 12.70 -2.57 1.55
C LEU A 25 13.37 -1.18 1.49
N LEU A 26 14.09 -0.89 0.42
CA LEU A 26 14.69 0.45 0.22
C LEU A 26 13.63 1.55 0.18
N VAL A 27 12.50 1.34 -0.49
CA VAL A 27 11.48 2.39 -0.60
C VAL A 27 10.61 2.51 0.65
N PHE A 28 10.22 1.40 1.26
CA PHE A 28 9.14 1.36 2.26
C PHE A 28 9.60 1.08 3.69
N PHE A 29 10.72 0.37 3.88
CA PHE A 29 11.15 -0.09 5.21
C PHE A 29 12.35 0.69 5.76
N VAL A 30 13.41 0.86 4.97
CA VAL A 30 14.62 1.59 5.41
C VAL A 30 14.32 3.03 5.88
N PRO A 31 13.44 3.82 5.22
CA PRO A 31 13.12 5.18 5.66
C PRO A 31 12.50 5.26 7.06
N ILE A 32 11.99 4.16 7.62
CA ILE A 32 11.43 4.13 8.98
C ILE A 32 12.51 4.45 10.02
N PHE A 33 13.76 4.08 9.76
CA PHE A 33 14.89 4.27 10.67
C PHE A 33 15.65 5.58 10.43
N ILE A 34 15.20 6.41 9.49
CA ILE A 34 15.87 7.63 9.07
C ILE A 34 14.95 8.81 9.32
N GLN A 35 15.45 9.88 9.94
CA GLN A 35 14.67 11.07 10.30
C GLN A 35 15.18 12.33 9.60
N ASP A 36 14.35 13.37 9.62
CA ASP A 36 14.66 14.74 9.22
C ASP A 36 15.34 14.87 7.85
N ILE A 37 16.40 15.69 7.78
CA ILE A 37 17.14 16.00 6.57
C ILE A 37 17.76 14.75 5.91
N ILE A 38 18.14 13.75 6.71
CA ILE A 38 18.73 12.51 6.19
C ILE A 38 17.67 11.74 5.39
N ARG A 39 16.41 11.74 5.85
CA ARG A 39 15.30 11.10 5.15
C ARG A 39 14.98 11.80 3.83
N ILE A 40 15.10 13.12 3.78
CA ILE A 40 14.96 13.90 2.54
C ILE A 40 16.04 13.50 1.53
N ILE A 41 17.31 13.54 1.96
CA ILE A 41 18.46 13.15 1.12
C ILE A 41 18.29 11.71 0.64
N TYR A 42 17.85 10.81 1.53
CA TYR A 42 17.61 9.41 1.21
C TYR A 42 16.63 9.25 0.04
N PHE A 43 15.44 9.88 0.10
CA PHE A 43 14.48 9.75 -0.99
C PHE A 43 14.92 10.42 -2.29
N ILE A 44 15.70 11.50 -2.23
CA ILE A 44 16.30 12.10 -3.44
C ILE A 44 17.24 11.08 -4.11
N VAL A 45 18.13 10.47 -3.33
CA VAL A 45 19.10 9.48 -3.83
C VAL A 45 18.39 8.24 -4.37
N VAL A 46 17.45 7.66 -3.61
CA VAL A 46 16.74 6.44 -4.01
C VAL A 46 15.86 6.68 -5.24
N SER A 47 15.17 7.82 -5.32
CA SER A 47 14.38 8.17 -6.51
C SER A 47 15.26 8.37 -7.74
N SER A 48 16.39 9.06 -7.59
CA SER A 48 17.35 9.25 -8.68
C SER A 48 17.92 7.91 -9.16
N LEU A 49 18.27 7.02 -8.23
CA LEU A 49 18.76 5.67 -8.53
C LEU A 49 17.73 4.88 -9.34
N PHE A 50 16.48 4.79 -8.87
CA PHE A 50 15.45 4.04 -9.59
C PHE A 50 15.11 4.66 -10.95
N LEU A 51 15.14 5.99 -11.08
CA LEU A 51 14.96 6.65 -12.37
C LEU A 51 16.08 6.28 -13.35
N ILE A 52 17.34 6.31 -12.91
CA ILE A 52 18.49 5.93 -13.73
C ILE A 52 18.38 4.46 -14.14
N VAL A 53 18.14 3.55 -13.19
CA VAL A 53 18.00 2.11 -13.48
C VAL A 53 16.83 1.84 -14.43
N SER A 54 15.72 2.55 -14.26
CA SER A 54 14.57 2.51 -15.15
C SER A 54 14.95 2.93 -16.57
N ILE A 55 15.59 4.10 -16.76
CA ILE A 55 16.04 4.58 -18.08
C ILE A 55 17.04 3.61 -18.74
N LEU A 56 17.99 3.08 -17.97
CA LEU A 56 18.97 2.11 -18.47
C LEU A 56 18.29 0.80 -18.90
N SER A 57 17.29 0.34 -18.14
CA SER A 57 16.51 -0.85 -18.48
C SER A 57 15.70 -0.63 -19.77
N TYR A 58 15.05 0.52 -19.92
CA TYR A 58 14.28 0.86 -21.12
C TYR A 58 15.15 0.89 -22.39
N ARG A 59 16.37 1.44 -22.29
CA ARG A 59 17.31 1.54 -23.42
C ARG A 59 17.93 0.21 -23.82
N ASN A 60 18.04 -0.75 -22.89
CA ASN A 60 18.63 -2.04 -23.15
C ASN A 60 17.55 -3.04 -23.58
N THR A 61 17.59 -3.50 -24.83
CA THR A 61 16.60 -4.44 -25.39
C THR A 61 16.46 -5.72 -24.58
N GLN A 62 17.53 -6.20 -23.94
CA GLN A 62 17.50 -7.40 -23.10
C GLN A 62 16.87 -7.17 -21.71
N ARG A 63 16.78 -5.91 -21.25
CA ARG A 63 16.29 -5.56 -19.91
C ARG A 63 15.04 -4.68 -19.92
N ASN A 64 14.53 -4.33 -21.11
CA ASN A 64 13.39 -3.45 -21.28
C ASN A 64 12.14 -3.95 -20.55
N GLU A 65 12.00 -5.27 -20.38
CA GLU A 65 10.88 -5.81 -19.62
C GLU A 65 10.83 -5.38 -18.14
N PHE A 66 11.97 -5.08 -17.52
CA PHE A 66 12.05 -4.64 -16.11
C PHE A 66 11.78 -3.15 -15.92
N TYR A 67 11.82 -2.35 -17.00
CA TYR A 67 11.58 -0.91 -16.95
C TYR A 67 10.33 -0.53 -16.14
N PRO A 68 9.15 -1.17 -16.34
CA PRO A 68 7.94 -0.82 -15.60
C PRO A 68 8.07 -1.01 -14.09
N VAL A 69 8.81 -2.04 -13.64
CA VAL A 69 9.00 -2.34 -12.21
C VAL A 69 9.89 -1.28 -11.56
N PHE A 70 11.03 -0.98 -12.17
CA PHE A 70 11.93 0.05 -11.64
C PHE A 70 11.32 1.46 -11.74
N PHE A 71 10.53 1.73 -12.77
CA PHE A 71 9.78 2.97 -12.88
C PHE A 71 8.72 3.10 -11.78
N ALA A 72 8.04 2.00 -11.41
CA ALA A 72 7.11 1.99 -10.29
C ALA A 72 7.82 2.29 -8.95
N PHE A 73 9.01 1.76 -8.72
CA PHE A 73 9.81 2.11 -7.53
C PHE A 73 10.25 3.57 -7.52
N PHE A 74 10.62 4.14 -8.68
CA PHE A 74 10.87 5.58 -8.81
C PHE A 74 9.64 6.42 -8.43
N ILE A 75 8.46 6.07 -8.94
CA ILE A 75 7.22 6.78 -8.60
C ILE A 75 6.96 6.70 -7.10
N ALA A 76 7.06 5.50 -6.52
CA ALA A 76 6.83 5.29 -5.09
C ALA A 76 7.78 6.12 -4.22
N SER A 77 9.09 6.11 -4.50
CA SER A 77 10.06 6.90 -3.74
C SER A 77 9.87 8.41 -3.94
N LEU A 78 9.46 8.84 -5.14
CA LEU A 78 9.18 10.25 -5.43
C LEU A 78 7.97 10.76 -4.64
N VAL A 79 6.87 10.00 -4.58
CA VAL A 79 5.68 10.45 -3.83
C VAL A 79 5.93 10.53 -2.33
N PHE A 80 6.79 9.66 -1.77
CA PHE A 80 7.23 9.81 -0.38
C PHE A 80 8.04 11.08 -0.15
N TYR A 81 8.95 11.42 -1.08
CA TYR A 81 9.67 12.70 -1.03
C TYR A 81 8.70 13.88 -1.04
N LEU A 82 7.72 13.89 -1.95
CA LEU A 82 6.75 14.97 -2.09
C LEU A 82 5.84 15.13 -0.87
N GLN A 83 5.59 14.05 -0.11
CA GLN A 83 4.73 14.07 1.06
C GLN A 83 5.39 14.72 2.30
N MET A 84 6.72 14.70 2.42
CA MET A 84 7.43 15.09 3.65
C MET A 84 7.10 16.50 4.20
N PRO A 85 6.87 17.56 3.39
CA PRO A 85 6.61 18.90 3.91
C PRO A 85 5.27 19.09 4.64
N TRP A 86 4.35 18.11 4.59
CA TRP A 86 2.91 18.33 4.83
C TRP A 86 2.34 17.65 6.09
N THR A 87 3.12 17.53 7.17
CA THR A 87 2.64 16.91 8.42
C THR A 87 2.70 17.87 9.59
N SER A 88 1.54 18.38 10.03
CA SER A 88 1.43 19.15 11.27
C SER A 88 0.04 19.05 11.91
N GLY A 89 -0.01 19.18 13.24
CA GLY A 89 -1.24 19.22 14.03
C GLY A 89 -1.72 17.86 14.55
N THR A 90 -2.30 17.88 15.75
CA THR A 90 -2.79 16.68 16.46
C THR A 90 -4.32 16.63 16.59
N THR A 91 -5.04 17.67 16.15
CA THR A 91 -6.52 17.65 16.18
C THR A 91 -7.07 16.73 15.08
N ILE A 92 -8.29 16.23 15.28
CA ILE A 92 -8.96 15.33 14.31
C ILE A 92 -9.08 15.99 12.94
N GLU A 93 -9.44 17.27 12.88
CA GLU A 93 -9.58 18.02 11.63
C GLU A 93 -8.24 18.11 10.89
N ASN A 94 -7.15 18.37 11.60
CA ASN A 94 -5.80 18.44 11.02
C ASN A 94 -5.36 17.06 10.51
N ILE A 95 -5.64 15.99 11.25
CA ILE A 95 -5.32 14.62 10.80
C ILE A 95 -6.09 14.29 9.52
N VAL A 96 -7.38 14.60 9.47
CA VAL A 96 -8.22 14.36 8.28
C VAL A 96 -7.79 15.23 7.09
N TYR A 97 -7.42 16.48 7.34
CA TYR A 97 -6.86 17.36 6.32
C TYR A 97 -5.53 16.81 5.77
N ASN A 98 -4.64 16.35 6.64
CA ASN A 98 -3.34 15.80 6.25
C ASN A 98 -3.49 14.53 5.41
N ILE A 99 -4.42 13.62 5.75
CA ILE A 99 -4.64 12.42 4.92
C ILE A 99 -5.23 12.78 3.56
N LEU A 100 -6.08 13.81 3.46
CA LEU A 100 -6.59 14.31 2.18
C LEU A 100 -5.45 14.83 1.30
N ILE A 101 -4.61 15.72 1.83
CA ILE A 101 -3.45 16.27 1.11
C ILE A 101 -2.48 15.14 0.72
N SER A 102 -2.18 14.23 1.65
CA SER A 102 -1.32 13.07 1.38
C SER A 102 -1.87 12.17 0.28
N THR A 103 -3.18 11.93 0.28
CA THR A 103 -3.85 11.14 -0.77
C THR A 103 -3.69 11.82 -2.13
N LEU A 104 -3.88 13.14 -2.21
CA LEU A 104 -3.66 13.87 -3.47
C LEU A 104 -2.20 13.82 -3.93
N ILE A 105 -1.25 14.04 -3.03
CA ILE A 105 0.20 14.00 -3.31
C ILE A 105 0.66 12.62 -3.79
N ILE A 106 0.00 11.54 -3.38
CA ILE A 106 0.34 10.18 -3.82
C ILE A 106 -0.42 9.79 -5.09
N VAL A 107 -1.73 9.91 -5.08
CA VAL A 107 -2.59 9.39 -6.16
C VAL A 107 -2.40 10.19 -7.44
N VAL A 108 -2.31 11.52 -7.37
CA VAL A 108 -2.21 12.35 -8.58
C VAL A 108 -0.89 12.08 -9.33
N PRO A 109 0.31 12.13 -8.70
CA PRO A 109 1.54 11.80 -9.39
C PRO A 109 1.59 10.35 -9.88
N ILE A 110 1.03 9.38 -9.16
CA ILE A 110 0.96 7.98 -9.63
C ILE A 110 0.18 7.90 -10.95
N ILE A 111 -1.00 8.52 -11.02
CA ILE A 111 -1.83 8.51 -12.23
C ILE A 111 -1.13 9.25 -13.37
N LEU A 112 -0.57 10.44 -13.10
CA LEU A 112 0.09 11.26 -14.11
C LEU A 112 1.34 10.56 -14.67
N LEU A 113 2.21 10.04 -13.81
CA LEU A 113 3.44 9.36 -14.24
C LEU A 113 3.15 8.03 -14.93
N THR A 114 2.10 7.31 -14.51
CA THR A 114 1.61 6.12 -15.24
C THR A 114 1.22 6.50 -16.68
N LYS A 115 0.43 7.56 -16.87
CA LYS A 115 0.06 8.05 -18.20
C LYS A 115 1.25 8.55 -19.02
N ILE A 116 2.16 9.31 -18.40
CA ILE A 116 3.36 9.84 -19.06
C ILE A 116 4.27 8.70 -19.55
N SER A 117 4.32 7.60 -18.81
CA SER A 117 5.03 6.37 -19.24
C SER A 117 4.34 5.59 -20.35
N LYS A 118 3.26 6.12 -20.94
CA LYS A 118 2.41 5.50 -21.97
C LYS A 118 1.75 4.19 -21.53
N ASN A 119 1.70 3.93 -20.23
CA ASN A 119 0.96 2.81 -19.68
C ASN A 119 -0.52 3.18 -19.54
N ASP A 120 -1.39 2.20 -19.77
CA ASP A 120 -2.82 2.37 -19.54
C ASP A 120 -3.13 2.43 -18.05
N ILE A 121 -4.20 3.13 -17.67
CA ILE A 121 -4.63 3.27 -16.28
C ILE A 121 -5.06 1.89 -15.70
N SER A 122 -5.49 0.94 -16.54
CA SER A 122 -5.70 -0.47 -16.16
C SER A 122 -4.46 -1.18 -15.63
N SER A 123 -3.26 -0.71 -15.99
CA SER A 123 -1.99 -1.27 -15.50
C SER A 123 -1.78 -1.07 -13.99
N ILE A 124 -2.58 -0.17 -13.40
CA ILE A 124 -2.64 0.09 -11.96
C ILE A 124 -4.01 -0.22 -11.36
N PHE A 125 -4.80 -1.09 -12.03
CA PHE A 125 -6.12 -1.58 -11.59
C PHE A 125 -7.19 -0.51 -11.39
N LEU A 126 -6.97 0.70 -11.93
CA LEU A 126 -7.98 1.74 -12.00
C LEU A 126 -8.88 1.52 -13.22
N GLN A 127 -9.71 0.47 -13.12
CA GLN A 127 -10.67 0.07 -14.12
C GLN A 127 -11.87 -0.62 -13.46
N LYS A 128 -12.92 -0.90 -14.25
CA LYS A 128 -14.16 -1.52 -13.73
C LYS A 128 -13.94 -2.93 -13.21
N GLY A 129 -13.18 -3.76 -13.93
CA GLY A 129 -13.02 -5.18 -13.62
C GLY A 129 -14.36 -5.90 -13.36
N ASN A 130 -14.35 -6.91 -12.50
CA ASN A 130 -15.56 -7.55 -11.97
C ASN A 130 -16.08 -6.78 -10.74
N ILE A 131 -16.72 -5.65 -11.01
CA ILE A 131 -17.22 -4.74 -9.97
C ILE A 131 -18.22 -5.41 -9.02
N ARG A 132 -19.04 -6.34 -9.51
CA ARG A 132 -20.05 -7.04 -8.70
C ARG A 132 -19.37 -7.89 -7.63
N LEU A 133 -18.37 -8.69 -8.02
CA LEU A 133 -17.61 -9.50 -7.07
C LEU A 133 -16.82 -8.62 -6.10
N GLY A 134 -16.18 -7.56 -6.61
CA GLY A 134 -15.44 -6.61 -5.78
C GLY A 134 -16.32 -5.93 -4.72
N LEU A 135 -17.52 -5.48 -5.10
CA LEU A 135 -18.48 -4.90 -4.17
C LEU A 135 -18.98 -5.91 -3.15
N ILE A 136 -19.31 -7.14 -3.56
CA ILE A 136 -19.78 -8.18 -2.63
C ILE A 136 -18.70 -8.48 -1.58
N ILE A 137 -17.47 -8.77 -2.01
CA ILE A 137 -16.39 -9.08 -1.07
C ILE A 137 -16.07 -7.86 -0.22
N GLY A 138 -15.85 -6.69 -0.85
CA GLY A 138 -15.48 -5.46 -0.18
C GLY A 138 -16.50 -5.02 0.88
N LEU A 139 -17.79 -5.00 0.54
CA LEU A 139 -18.86 -4.66 1.49
C LEU A 139 -18.99 -5.70 2.59
N ALA A 140 -18.91 -7.00 2.28
CA ALA A 140 -18.98 -8.05 3.29
C ALA A 140 -17.84 -7.90 4.31
N THR A 141 -16.60 -7.71 3.84
CA THR A 141 -15.45 -7.49 4.73
C THR A 141 -15.57 -6.17 5.49
N PHE A 142 -15.99 -5.09 4.85
CA PHE A 142 -16.21 -3.79 5.49
C PHE A 142 -17.21 -3.90 6.64
N SER A 143 -18.34 -4.58 6.42
CA SER A 143 -19.35 -4.83 7.46
C SER A 143 -18.80 -5.68 8.61
N ILE A 144 -17.99 -6.71 8.34
CA ILE A 144 -17.35 -7.52 9.39
C ILE A 144 -16.45 -6.65 10.27
N PHE A 145 -15.59 -5.81 9.68
CA PHE A 145 -14.75 -4.92 10.47
C PHE A 145 -15.55 -3.85 11.20
N LEU A 146 -16.62 -3.31 10.59
CA LEU A 146 -17.49 -2.35 11.25
C LEU A 146 -18.16 -2.96 12.50
N ILE A 147 -18.67 -4.19 12.40
CA ILE A 147 -19.29 -4.90 13.54
C ILE A 147 -18.27 -5.20 14.63
N THR A 148 -17.04 -5.54 14.26
CA THR A 148 -15.96 -5.90 15.20
C THR A 148 -15.12 -4.69 15.63
N ALA A 149 -15.44 -3.48 15.17
CA ALA A 149 -14.55 -2.32 15.28
C ALA A 149 -14.26 -1.92 16.72
N LEU A 150 -15.29 -1.87 17.58
CA LEU A 150 -15.14 -1.45 18.97
C LEU A 150 -14.27 -2.38 19.82
N PRO A 151 -14.56 -3.70 19.90
CA PRO A 151 -13.70 -4.59 20.67
C PRO A 151 -12.27 -4.61 20.09
N THR A 152 -12.13 -4.60 18.77
CA THR A 152 -10.80 -4.57 18.13
C THR A 152 -10.03 -3.30 18.48
N SER A 153 -10.70 -2.15 18.45
CA SER A 153 -10.13 -0.85 18.81
C SER A 153 -9.62 -0.83 20.26
N VAL A 154 -10.43 -1.32 21.21
CA VAL A 154 -10.06 -1.33 22.63
C VAL A 154 -8.95 -2.35 22.91
N TYR A 155 -9.09 -3.59 22.45
CA TYR A 155 -8.21 -4.68 22.85
C TYR A 155 -6.90 -4.77 22.04
N LEU A 156 -6.88 -4.36 20.77
CA LEU A 156 -5.68 -4.45 19.93
C LEU A 156 -4.96 -3.10 19.72
N PHE A 157 -5.71 -2.00 19.77
CA PHE A 157 -5.21 -0.66 19.45
C PHE A 157 -5.31 0.32 20.63
N GLY A 158 -5.78 -0.12 21.79
CA GLY A 158 -5.76 0.66 23.03
C GLY A 158 -6.73 1.84 23.05
N GLY A 159 -7.85 1.77 22.32
CA GLY A 159 -8.88 2.81 22.34
C GLY A 159 -9.47 3.04 23.73
N GLN A 160 -9.73 4.31 24.09
CA GLN A 160 -10.17 4.75 25.42
C GLN A 160 -11.34 5.74 25.35
N ASN A 161 -12.17 5.84 26.39
CA ASN A 161 -13.24 6.84 26.46
C ASN A 161 -14.19 6.83 25.23
N ILE A 162 -14.51 5.63 24.74
CA ILE A 162 -15.37 5.43 23.56
C ILE A 162 -16.83 5.29 24.02
N SER A 163 -17.56 6.40 24.06
CA SER A 163 -19.02 6.39 24.24
C SER A 163 -19.74 6.33 22.90
N PHE A 164 -21.01 5.90 22.91
CA PHE A 164 -21.83 5.85 21.70
C PHE A 164 -22.01 7.23 21.04
N ASP A 165 -22.27 8.26 21.85
CA ASP A 165 -22.42 9.64 21.34
C ASP A 165 -21.13 10.16 20.71
N ARG A 166 -19.99 9.88 21.34
CA ARG A 166 -18.68 10.27 20.79
C ARG A 166 -18.39 9.54 19.47
N LEU A 167 -18.70 8.25 19.38
CA LEU A 167 -18.56 7.50 18.12
C LEU A 167 -19.40 8.09 17.00
N ILE A 168 -20.66 8.44 17.26
CA ILE A 168 -21.53 9.09 16.26
C ILE A 168 -20.91 10.41 15.80
N SER A 169 -20.39 11.21 16.73
CA SER A 169 -19.72 12.47 16.39
C SER A 169 -18.43 12.29 15.59
N LEU A 170 -17.69 11.20 15.82
CA LEU A 170 -16.44 10.89 15.11
C LEU A 170 -16.68 10.21 13.76
N PHE A 171 -17.84 9.59 13.57
CA PHE A 171 -18.12 8.72 12.43
C PHE A 171 -17.86 9.38 11.06
N PRO A 172 -18.26 10.63 10.79
CA PRO A 172 -17.96 11.28 9.50
C PRO A 172 -16.45 11.41 9.26
N TRP A 173 -15.69 11.77 10.30
CA TRP A 173 -14.23 11.92 10.22
C TRP A 173 -13.52 10.58 10.00
N ILE A 174 -13.98 9.53 10.69
CA ILE A 174 -13.47 8.16 10.51
C ILE A 174 -13.69 7.70 9.08
N LEU A 175 -14.90 7.86 8.53
CA LEU A 175 -15.20 7.46 7.16
C LEU A 175 -14.32 8.18 6.14
N ILE A 176 -14.17 9.51 6.27
CA ILE A 176 -13.31 10.27 5.36
C ILE A 176 -11.88 9.73 5.43
N PHE A 177 -11.35 9.54 6.63
CA PHE A 177 -9.98 9.06 6.82
C PHE A 177 -9.78 7.68 6.19
N VAL A 178 -10.59 6.69 6.56
CA VAL A 178 -10.36 5.29 6.17
C VAL A 178 -10.51 5.07 4.67
N PHE A 179 -11.42 5.79 4.00
CA PHE A 179 -11.54 5.73 2.54
C PHE A 179 -10.37 6.41 1.83
N LEU A 180 -9.94 7.58 2.30
CA LEU A 180 -8.76 8.25 1.73
C LEU A 180 -7.51 7.40 1.90
N ASN A 181 -7.31 6.83 3.09
CA ASN A 181 -6.17 5.95 3.35
C ASN A 181 -6.21 4.69 2.50
N GLY A 182 -7.37 4.00 2.44
CA GLY A 182 -7.54 2.83 1.59
C GLY A 182 -7.28 3.11 0.10
N ILE A 183 -7.77 4.24 -0.44
CA ILE A 183 -7.47 4.64 -1.83
C ILE A 183 -5.96 4.85 -2.03
N ARG A 184 -5.37 5.66 -1.15
CA ARG A 184 -3.95 6.04 -1.20
C ARG A 184 -3.05 4.81 -1.15
N GLU A 185 -3.26 3.94 -0.17
CA GLU A 185 -2.41 2.79 0.05
C GLU A 185 -2.62 1.70 -1.00
N GLU A 186 -3.85 1.38 -1.40
CA GLU A 186 -4.09 0.37 -2.42
C GLU A 186 -3.49 0.77 -3.78
N ILE A 187 -3.57 2.05 -4.16
CA ILE A 187 -2.93 2.56 -5.37
C ILE A 187 -1.40 2.51 -5.25
N LEU A 188 -0.85 2.97 -4.12
CA LEU A 188 0.61 3.00 -3.90
C LEU A 188 1.23 1.60 -3.87
N PHE A 189 0.59 0.67 -3.17
CA PHE A 189 1.17 -0.64 -2.89
C PHE A 189 0.79 -1.71 -3.92
N ARG A 190 -0.47 -1.75 -4.38
CA ARG A 190 -0.96 -2.79 -5.29
C ARG A 190 -1.10 -2.25 -6.71
N GLY A 191 -1.64 -1.05 -6.85
CA GLY A 191 -1.74 -0.36 -8.14
C GLY A 191 -0.39 -0.28 -8.84
N LEU A 192 0.63 0.27 -8.17
CA LEU A 192 1.96 0.39 -8.78
C LEU A 192 2.63 -0.94 -9.09
N PHE A 193 2.47 -1.97 -8.26
CA PHE A 193 3.39 -3.11 -8.25
C PHE A 193 2.77 -4.45 -8.65
N LEU A 194 1.57 -4.79 -8.17
CA LEU A 194 1.08 -6.17 -8.17
C LEU A 194 1.03 -6.78 -9.58
N LYS A 195 0.39 -6.08 -10.54
CA LYS A 195 0.33 -6.51 -11.96
C LYS A 195 1.70 -6.60 -12.62
N LYS A 196 2.66 -5.78 -12.19
CA LYS A 196 4.02 -5.75 -12.74
C LYS A 196 4.87 -6.90 -12.20
N TYR A 197 4.65 -7.30 -10.96
CA TYR A 197 5.26 -8.50 -10.38
C TYR A 197 4.71 -9.78 -11.00
N ASP A 198 3.40 -9.84 -11.29
CA ASP A 198 2.73 -11.04 -11.83
C ASP A 198 3.43 -11.58 -13.08
N LYS A 199 3.94 -10.67 -13.94
CA LYS A 199 4.69 -11.01 -15.15
C LYS A 199 5.94 -11.86 -14.88
N PHE A 200 6.59 -11.68 -13.73
CA PHE A 200 7.88 -12.29 -13.41
C PHE A 200 7.80 -13.40 -12.37
N LEU A 201 6.90 -13.27 -11.40
CA LEU A 201 6.84 -14.17 -10.24
C LEU A 201 5.59 -15.07 -10.26
N GLY A 202 4.64 -14.78 -11.15
CA GLY A 202 3.29 -15.34 -11.09
C GLY A 202 2.42 -14.69 -10.02
N VAL A 203 1.12 -14.98 -10.08
CA VAL A 203 0.06 -14.33 -9.28
C VAL A 203 0.29 -14.50 -7.77
N ASP A 204 0.52 -15.73 -7.32
CA ASP A 204 0.62 -16.04 -5.89
C ASP A 204 1.88 -15.43 -5.25
N SER A 205 3.05 -15.64 -5.86
CA SER A 205 4.32 -15.09 -5.36
C SER A 205 4.33 -13.56 -5.37
N SER A 206 3.67 -12.93 -6.35
CA SER A 206 3.52 -11.48 -6.40
C SER A 206 2.68 -10.93 -5.25
N ASN A 207 1.59 -11.62 -4.91
CA ASN A 207 0.75 -11.25 -3.78
C ASN A 207 1.51 -11.45 -2.44
N ILE A 208 2.25 -12.56 -2.30
CA ILE A 208 3.10 -12.80 -1.12
C ILE A 208 4.16 -11.71 -0.98
N LEU A 209 4.90 -11.40 -2.05
CA LEU A 209 5.91 -10.34 -2.05
C LEU A 209 5.31 -9.00 -1.63
N GLN A 210 4.17 -8.65 -2.22
CA GLN A 210 3.46 -7.42 -1.90
C GLN A 210 3.07 -7.39 -0.41
N ALA A 211 2.47 -8.46 0.11
CA ALA A 211 2.03 -8.55 1.49
C ALA A 211 3.19 -8.41 2.49
N ILE A 212 4.38 -8.96 2.17
CA ILE A 212 5.60 -8.76 2.97
C ILE A 212 5.99 -7.28 2.98
N ILE A 213 6.08 -6.64 1.80
CA ILE A 213 6.48 -5.22 1.72
C ILE A 213 5.47 -4.33 2.48
N PHE A 214 4.18 -4.60 2.33
CA PHE A 214 3.11 -3.87 3.01
C PHE A 214 3.21 -4.00 4.53
N SER A 215 3.30 -5.22 5.06
CA SER A 215 3.38 -5.47 6.50
C SER A 215 4.66 -4.88 7.13
N LEU A 216 5.79 -4.93 6.42
CA LEU A 216 7.03 -4.30 6.88
C LEU A 216 6.92 -2.78 6.93
N ALA A 217 6.25 -2.14 5.96
CA ALA A 217 6.02 -0.69 5.98
C ALA A 217 5.24 -0.23 7.23
N HIS A 218 4.37 -1.11 7.74
CA HIS A 218 3.51 -0.86 8.89
C HIS A 218 4.22 -1.03 10.24
N LEU A 219 5.45 -1.56 10.29
CA LEU A 219 6.24 -1.67 11.52
C LEU A 219 6.61 -0.31 12.13
N SER A 220 6.52 0.78 11.35
CA SER A 220 6.73 2.15 11.84
C SER A 220 5.59 2.67 12.71
N SER A 221 4.42 2.04 12.64
CA SER A 221 3.23 2.56 13.28
C SER A 221 3.19 2.23 14.78
N GLN A 222 3.00 3.26 15.61
CA GLN A 222 2.92 3.13 17.07
C GLN A 222 1.48 2.85 17.56
N PHE A 223 0.61 2.33 16.69
CA PHE A 223 -0.83 2.21 16.96
C PHE A 223 -1.21 1.00 17.82
N THR A 224 -0.28 0.07 18.09
CA THR A 224 -0.59 -1.17 18.80
C THR A 224 0.38 -1.43 19.94
N LEU A 225 -0.14 -2.13 20.96
CA LEU A 225 0.64 -2.68 22.07
C LEU A 225 1.46 -3.93 21.66
N PHE A 226 1.18 -4.49 20.46
CA PHE A 226 1.72 -5.79 20.03
C PHE A 226 2.24 -5.75 18.58
N SER A 227 3.42 -5.16 18.36
CA SER A 227 3.99 -4.94 17.02
C SER A 227 4.07 -6.20 16.15
N PHE A 228 4.40 -7.37 16.72
CA PHE A 228 4.43 -8.64 15.99
C PHE A 228 3.05 -9.13 15.55
N ILE A 229 2.02 -8.96 16.39
CA ILE A 229 0.64 -9.31 16.04
C ILE A 229 0.16 -8.39 14.92
N TYR A 230 0.48 -7.10 15.00
CA TYR A 230 0.12 -6.14 13.95
C TYR A 230 0.82 -6.41 12.62
N PHE A 231 2.08 -6.81 12.65
CA PHE A 231 2.78 -7.30 11.46
C PHE A 231 2.07 -8.51 10.83
N ALA A 232 1.71 -9.52 11.65
CA ALA A 232 1.00 -10.70 11.15
C ALA A 232 -0.38 -10.33 10.58
N LEU A 233 -1.14 -9.47 11.27
CA LEU A 233 -2.44 -9.00 10.80
C LEU A 233 -2.34 -8.25 9.47
N THR A 234 -1.44 -7.28 9.37
CA THR A 234 -1.22 -6.50 8.13
C THR A 234 -0.71 -7.38 7.00
N PHE A 235 0.07 -8.42 7.28
CA PHE A 235 0.48 -9.40 6.28
C PHE A 235 -0.72 -10.17 5.71
N PHE A 236 -1.57 -10.76 6.57
CA PHE A 236 -2.75 -11.49 6.12
C PHE A 236 -3.80 -10.60 5.45
N LEU A 237 -3.99 -9.38 5.95
CA LEU A 237 -4.81 -8.36 5.30
C LEU A 237 -4.25 -8.03 3.91
N GLY A 238 -2.94 -7.84 3.79
CA GLY A 238 -2.27 -7.57 2.52
C GLY A 238 -2.47 -8.69 1.51
N LEU A 239 -2.38 -9.96 1.93
CA LEU A 239 -2.72 -11.12 1.10
C LEU A 239 -4.18 -11.07 0.65
N GLY A 240 -5.10 -10.72 1.55
CA GLY A 240 -6.52 -10.56 1.26
C GLY A 240 -6.79 -9.48 0.23
N PHE A 241 -6.21 -8.29 0.40
CA PHE A 241 -6.36 -7.15 -0.52
C PHE A 241 -5.86 -7.51 -1.92
N GLY A 242 -4.65 -8.07 -2.02
CA GLY A 242 -4.08 -8.47 -3.31
C GLY A 242 -4.88 -9.59 -3.98
N ALA A 243 -5.38 -10.56 -3.21
CA ALA A 243 -6.25 -11.62 -3.74
C ALA A 243 -7.57 -11.07 -4.30
N VAL A 244 -8.18 -10.08 -3.63
CA VAL A 244 -9.39 -9.41 -4.14
C VAL A 244 -9.09 -8.66 -5.44
N ILE A 245 -7.98 -7.93 -5.51
CA ILE A 245 -7.57 -7.21 -6.74
C ILE A 245 -7.31 -8.20 -7.88
N GLN A 246 -6.57 -9.27 -7.65
CA GLN A 246 -6.26 -10.26 -8.69
C GLN A 246 -7.51 -10.99 -9.20
N LYS A 247 -8.49 -11.26 -8.33
CA LYS A 247 -9.76 -11.92 -8.72
C LYS A 247 -10.73 -10.98 -9.42
N THR A 248 -10.67 -9.69 -9.13
CA THR A 248 -11.63 -8.70 -9.65
C THR A 248 -11.05 -7.83 -10.75
N ASP A 249 -9.72 -7.81 -10.92
CA ASP A 249 -8.99 -6.88 -11.78
C ASP A 249 -9.42 -5.41 -11.57
N SER A 250 -9.66 -5.03 -10.31
CA SER A 250 -10.09 -3.69 -9.90
C SER A 250 -9.67 -3.38 -8.46
N LEU A 251 -9.35 -2.11 -8.18
CA LEU A 251 -9.03 -1.66 -6.82
C LEU A 251 -10.24 -1.57 -5.90
N LEU A 252 -11.46 -1.39 -6.44
CA LEU A 252 -12.62 -0.98 -5.63
C LEU A 252 -12.92 -1.92 -4.45
N GLY A 253 -12.88 -3.23 -4.69
CA GLY A 253 -13.16 -4.22 -3.64
C GLY A 253 -12.12 -4.19 -2.53
N ALA A 254 -10.84 -4.04 -2.88
CA ALA A 254 -9.78 -3.94 -1.90
C ALA A 254 -9.77 -2.60 -1.16
N ILE A 255 -10.13 -1.49 -1.82
CA ILE A 255 -10.31 -0.19 -1.14
C ILE A 255 -11.40 -0.28 -0.07
N LEU A 256 -12.54 -0.93 -0.37
CA LEU A 256 -13.61 -1.15 0.61
C LEU A 256 -13.15 -2.06 1.75
N PHE A 257 -12.46 -3.16 1.44
CA PHE A 257 -11.93 -4.07 2.45
C PHE A 257 -10.91 -3.34 3.36
N HIS A 258 -9.95 -2.62 2.78
CA HIS A 258 -8.95 -1.83 3.50
C HIS A 258 -9.60 -0.76 4.37
N ALA A 259 -10.51 0.03 3.81
CA ALA A 259 -11.23 1.06 4.56
C ALA A 259 -11.95 0.47 5.78
N GLY A 260 -12.53 -0.74 5.67
CA GLY A 260 -13.10 -1.46 6.81
C GLY A 260 -12.05 -1.82 7.86
N ALA A 261 -10.93 -2.39 7.44
CA ALA A 261 -9.84 -2.83 8.31
C ALA A 261 -9.22 -1.66 9.13
N ASP A 262 -9.22 -0.45 8.59
CA ASP A 262 -8.69 0.74 9.27
C ASP A 262 -9.63 1.32 10.34
N ILE A 263 -10.94 1.05 10.28
CA ILE A 263 -11.93 1.58 11.24
C ILE A 263 -11.50 1.39 12.71
N PRO A 264 -11.17 0.17 13.20
CA PRO A 264 -10.78 -0.03 14.59
C PRO A 264 -9.51 0.75 14.98
N VAL A 265 -8.56 0.92 14.06
CA VAL A 265 -7.32 1.69 14.29
C VAL A 265 -7.67 3.17 14.47
N ILE A 266 -8.48 3.72 13.58
CA ILE A 266 -8.82 5.15 13.60
C ILE A 266 -9.76 5.50 14.75
N ILE A 267 -10.66 4.60 15.15
CA ILE A 267 -11.41 4.76 16.40
C ILE A 267 -10.42 4.90 17.57
N ALA A 268 -9.41 4.05 17.67
CA ALA A 268 -8.46 4.10 18.79
C ALA A 268 -7.69 5.42 18.79
N VAL A 269 -7.17 5.83 17.63
CA VAL A 269 -6.44 7.10 17.46
C VAL A 269 -7.30 8.31 17.81
N PHE A 270 -8.54 8.40 17.32
CA PHE A 270 -9.42 9.54 17.60
C PHE A 270 -9.97 9.53 19.04
N SER A 271 -10.01 8.38 19.69
CA SER A 271 -10.56 8.25 21.05
C SER A 271 -9.68 8.92 22.13
N VAL A 272 -8.39 9.12 21.83
CA VAL A 272 -7.41 9.74 22.74
C VAL A 272 -7.15 11.23 22.43
N LEU A 273 -7.85 11.80 21.44
CA LEU A 273 -7.80 13.21 21.05
C LEU A 273 -9.03 13.97 21.55
#